data_AF-A0A034WCL2-F1
#
_entry.id   AF-A0A034WCL2-F1
#
_cell.length_a   1.000
_cell.length_b   1.000
_cell.length_c   1.000
_cell.angle_alpha   90.00
_cell.angle_beta   90.00
_cell.angle_gamma   90.00
#
_symmetry.space_group_name_H-M   'P 1'
#
loop_
_entity.id
_entity.type
_entity.pdbx_description
1 polymer ?
#
loop_
_entity_poly.entity_id
_entity_poly.type
_entity_poly.pdbx_seq_one_letter_code
_entity_poly.pdbx_strand_id
1 'polypeptide(L)'
;SQNQLQTIRSTETSVNITPRYTMRFGLQPENFAGKISSNKSVINLSGNRLREFPLDWIVATNITCPFEINLEHNLIENIFALQNLQYFSSTADCVSEIKMAGNPIVCDCKLAWIYSENYRSLFNGLQCVQTSTKLVKDIAQLRRNEMCAWQPVMCPRKCNCYTQF
;
A
#
# COMPACT_ATOMS: atom_id res chain seq x y z
N SER A 1 -5.97 29.30 -23.71
CA SER A 1 -6.95 29.49 -22.64
C SER A 1 -6.27 29.20 -21.32
N GLN A 2 -6.29 30.15 -20.39
CA GLN A 2 -5.74 30.00 -19.04
C GLN A 2 -6.68 29.10 -18.22
N ASN A 3 -6.21 27.97 -17.71
CA ASN A 3 -6.95 27.21 -16.70
C ASN A 3 -6.48 27.65 -15.32
N GLN A 4 -7.38 28.33 -14.62
CA GLN A 4 -7.17 28.88 -13.30
C GLN A 4 -7.15 27.77 -12.25
N LEU A 5 -6.10 27.75 -11.44
CA LEU A 5 -6.00 26.98 -10.20
C LEU A 5 -7.03 27.53 -9.21
N GLN A 6 -8.14 26.82 -9.03
CA GLN A 6 -9.06 27.10 -7.92
C GLN A 6 -8.41 26.60 -6.62
N THR A 7 -7.92 27.55 -5.84
CA THR A 7 -7.42 27.30 -4.48
C THR A 7 -8.61 27.02 -3.56
N ILE A 8 -8.83 25.75 -3.22
CA ILE A 8 -9.78 25.38 -2.18
C ILE A 8 -9.12 25.69 -0.83
N ARG A 9 -9.52 26.80 -0.18
CA ARG A 9 -9.20 27.06 1.22
C ARG A 9 -10.07 26.15 2.10
N SER A 10 -9.56 24.99 2.48
CA SER A 10 -10.08 24.26 3.65
C SER A 10 -9.37 24.77 4.90
N THR A 11 -10.12 25.37 5.83
CA THR A 11 -9.65 25.83 7.14
C THR A 11 -9.44 24.67 8.12
N GLU A 12 -8.58 23.71 7.77
CA GLU A 12 -8.18 22.62 8.66
C GLU A 12 -6.66 22.41 8.55
N THR A 13 -6.00 22.20 9.69
CA THR A 13 -4.55 22.13 9.86
C THR A 13 -3.93 21.01 9.00
N SER A 14 -3.60 21.35 7.75
CA SER A 14 -2.89 20.49 6.82
C SER A 14 -1.41 20.40 7.23
N VAL A 15 -1.00 19.28 7.82
CA VAL A 15 0.43 19.01 8.03
C VAL A 15 1.01 18.57 6.68
N ASN A 16 1.89 19.37 6.11
CA ASN A 16 2.69 19.04 4.93
C ASN A 16 3.67 17.92 5.25
N ILE A 17 3.18 16.67 5.28
CA ILE A 17 4.04 15.50 5.23
C ILE A 17 4.30 15.22 3.76
N THR A 18 5.18 16.00 3.14
CA THR A 18 5.71 15.67 1.80
C THR A 18 6.93 14.79 2.02
N PRO A 19 6.84 13.47 1.85
CA PRO A 19 7.96 12.57 2.11
C PRO A 19 8.99 12.81 1.01
N ARG A 20 10.28 12.91 1.34
CA ARG A 20 11.37 13.03 0.36
C ARG A 20 11.39 11.91 -0.71
N TYR A 21 10.59 10.85 -0.53
CA TYR A 21 10.42 9.75 -1.48
C TYR A 21 9.49 10.04 -2.67
N THR A 22 8.62 11.06 -2.62
CA THR A 22 7.78 11.44 -3.78
C THR A 22 8.62 11.81 -5.01
N MET A 23 9.88 12.25 -4.80
CA MET A 23 10.79 12.58 -5.91
C MET A 23 11.47 11.38 -6.57
N ARG A 24 11.53 10.18 -5.96
CA ARG A 24 12.22 9.03 -6.57
C ARG A 24 11.31 8.12 -7.40
N PHE A 25 10.01 8.12 -7.15
CA PHE A 25 9.04 7.25 -7.85
C PHE A 25 7.97 8.02 -8.64
N GLY A 26 8.08 9.35 -8.76
CA GLY A 26 7.15 10.15 -9.57
C GLY A 26 5.71 10.20 -9.04
N LEU A 27 5.47 9.82 -7.79
CA LEU A 27 4.15 9.87 -7.16
C LEU A 27 3.87 11.32 -6.73
N GLN A 28 3.43 12.17 -7.67
CA GLN A 28 2.73 13.41 -7.36
C GLN A 28 1.23 13.13 -7.43
N PRO A 29 0.58 12.79 -6.29
CA PRO A 29 -0.87 12.65 -6.27
C PRO A 29 -1.52 13.99 -6.64
N GLU A 30 -2.49 13.94 -7.55
CA GLU A 30 -3.32 15.09 -7.93
C GLU A 30 -4.19 15.53 -6.75
N ASN A 31 -4.59 14.57 -5.89
CA ASN A 31 -5.37 14.78 -4.68
C ASN A 31 -4.64 14.18 -3.47
N PHE A 32 -4.00 15.03 -2.66
CA PHE A 32 -3.40 14.63 -1.37
C PHE A 32 -4.15 15.31 -0.23
N ALA A 33 -4.66 14.52 0.72
CA ALA A 33 -5.19 15.03 1.97
C ALA A 33 -4.64 14.21 3.15
N GLY A 34 -3.79 14.83 3.98
CA GLY A 34 -3.29 14.26 5.22
C GLY A 34 -3.96 14.93 6.42
N LYS A 35 -4.53 14.14 7.34
CA LYS A 35 -5.06 14.62 8.61
C LYS A 35 -4.48 13.80 9.74
N ILE A 36 -3.84 14.48 10.69
CA ILE A 36 -3.47 13.88 11.98
C ILE A 36 -4.62 14.23 12.94
N SER A 37 -5.43 13.23 13.26
CA SER A 37 -6.32 13.28 14.43
C SER A 37 -5.47 12.98 15.67
N SER A 38 -5.84 13.51 16.84
CA SER A 38 -5.05 13.42 18.08
C SER A 38 -4.53 12.03 18.44
N ASN A 39 -5.11 10.95 17.88
CA ASN A 39 -4.65 9.58 18.09
C ASN A 39 -4.49 8.73 16.81
N LYS A 40 -4.66 9.25 15.58
CA LYS A 40 -4.56 8.43 14.34
C LYS A 40 -4.05 9.23 13.15
N SER A 41 -3.09 8.66 12.42
CA SER A 41 -2.59 9.21 11.15
C SER A 41 -3.50 8.79 9.99
N VAL A 42 -4.15 9.73 9.32
CA VAL A 42 -5.00 9.42 8.15
C VAL A 42 -4.41 10.07 6.90
N ILE A 43 -4.19 9.26 5.88
CA ILE A 43 -3.62 9.66 4.60
C ILE A 43 -4.56 9.24 3.49
N ASN A 44 -5.15 10.21 2.80
CA ASN A 44 -6.06 9.95 1.69
C ASN A 44 -5.37 10.26 0.35
N LEU A 45 -5.21 9.20 -0.44
CA LEU A 45 -4.67 9.17 -1.79
C LEU A 45 -5.69 8.56 -2.78
N SER A 46 -6.96 8.45 -2.40
CA SER A 46 -8.00 7.87 -3.24
C SER A 46 -8.31 8.74 -4.46
N GLY A 47 -8.83 8.12 -5.53
CA GLY A 47 -9.25 8.82 -6.74
C GLY A 47 -8.10 9.48 -7.51
N ASN A 48 -6.91 8.90 -7.44
CA ASN A 48 -5.72 9.34 -8.17
C ASN A 48 -5.42 8.36 -9.33
N ARG A 49 -4.21 8.48 -9.92
CA ARG A 49 -3.73 7.63 -11.02
C ARG A 49 -2.50 6.81 -10.63
N LEU A 50 -2.37 6.46 -9.36
CA LEU A 50 -1.23 5.70 -8.84
C LEU A 50 -1.23 4.31 -9.48
N ARG A 51 -0.08 3.85 -9.97
CA ARG A 51 0.07 2.53 -10.61
C ARG A 51 0.79 1.51 -9.72
N GLU A 52 1.53 2.01 -8.74
CA GLU A 52 2.34 1.21 -7.84
C GLU A 52 2.30 1.85 -6.45
N PHE A 53 2.36 1.01 -5.41
CA PHE A 53 2.48 1.47 -4.03
C PHE A 53 3.60 0.70 -3.31
N PRO A 54 4.74 1.34 -3.01
CA PRO A 54 5.80 0.73 -2.22
C PRO A 54 5.49 0.85 -0.73
N LEU A 55 5.28 -0.28 -0.07
CA LEU A 55 4.96 -0.36 1.36
C LEU A 55 6.08 0.22 2.25
N ASP A 56 7.32 0.20 1.76
CA ASP A 56 8.48 0.84 2.41
C ASP A 56 8.30 2.35 2.65
N TRP A 57 7.40 2.97 1.91
CA TRP A 57 7.02 4.37 2.13
C TRP A 57 6.55 4.62 3.56
N ILE A 58 5.80 3.69 4.15
CA ILE A 58 5.28 3.81 5.52
C ILE A 58 6.45 3.93 6.52
N VAL A 59 7.48 3.09 6.37
CA VAL A 59 8.70 3.13 7.19
C VAL A 59 9.43 4.46 7.01
N ALA A 60 9.56 4.92 5.76
CA ALA A 60 10.27 6.16 5.45
C ALA A 60 9.57 7.42 5.96
N THR A 61 8.25 7.37 6.15
CA THR A 61 7.43 8.49 6.63
C THR A 61 7.35 8.64 8.14
N ASN A 62 7.93 7.72 8.92
CA ASN A 62 7.77 7.66 10.37
C ASN A 62 6.29 7.74 10.82
N ILE A 63 5.36 7.20 10.02
CA ILE A 63 3.96 7.09 10.41
C ILE A 63 3.91 6.17 11.63
N THR A 64 3.39 6.69 12.74
CA THR A 64 3.15 5.91 13.94
C THR A 64 1.76 5.31 13.91
N CYS A 65 1.65 4.09 14.43
CA CYS A 65 0.36 3.46 14.65
C CYS A 65 -0.46 4.23 15.70
N PRO A 66 -1.81 4.29 15.59
CA PRO A 66 -2.66 3.76 14.51
C PRO A 66 -2.65 4.65 13.26
N PHE A 67 -2.82 4.02 12.09
CA PHE A 67 -2.90 4.73 10.81
C PHE A 67 -3.97 4.19 9.87
N GLU A 68 -4.39 5.03 8.93
CA GLU A 68 -5.19 4.62 7.78
C GLU A 68 -4.62 5.26 6.52
N ILE A 69 -4.40 4.45 5.49
CA ILE A 69 -3.99 4.91 4.17
C ILE A 69 -5.08 4.51 3.19
N ASN A 70 -5.79 5.50 2.63
CA ASN A 70 -6.79 5.26 1.60
C ASN A 70 -6.15 5.38 0.21
N LEU A 71 -6.06 4.26 -0.53
CA LEU A 71 -5.58 4.18 -1.91
C LEU A 71 -6.69 3.77 -2.89
N GLU A 72 -7.95 3.84 -2.48
CA GLU A 72 -9.09 3.40 -3.28
C GLU A 72 -9.19 4.15 -4.61
N HIS A 73 -9.76 3.50 -5.62
CA HIS A 73 -10.02 4.09 -6.94
C HIS A 73 -8.77 4.71 -7.59
N ASN A 74 -7.69 3.94 -7.59
CA ASN A 74 -6.46 4.23 -8.32
C ASN A 74 -6.26 3.21 -9.47
N LEU A 75 -5.06 3.14 -10.03
CA LEU A 75 -4.67 2.20 -11.10
C LEU A 75 -3.59 1.23 -10.61
N ILE A 76 -3.56 0.93 -9.31
CA ILE A 76 -2.48 0.14 -8.72
C ILE A 76 -2.61 -1.30 -9.18
N GLU A 77 -1.57 -1.81 -9.83
CA GLU A 77 -1.49 -3.21 -10.26
C GLU A 77 -0.62 -4.03 -9.30
N ASN A 78 0.40 -3.39 -8.70
CA ASN A 78 1.41 -4.05 -7.89
C ASN A 78 1.63 -3.31 -6.56
N ILE A 79 1.76 -4.08 -5.48
CA ILE A 79 2.16 -3.61 -4.15
C ILE A 79 3.48 -4.30 -3.81
N PHE A 80 4.49 -3.50 -3.47
CA PHE A 80 5.82 -4.02 -3.17
C PHE A 80 6.16 -3.82 -1.71
N ALA A 81 6.78 -4.83 -1.09
CA ALA A 81 7.35 -4.72 0.25
C ALA A 81 8.80 -5.22 0.21
N LEU A 82 9.77 -4.33 0.39
CA LEU A 82 11.19 -4.67 0.41
C LEU A 82 11.69 -4.93 1.84
N GLN A 83 10.89 -4.64 2.85
CA GLN A 83 11.25 -4.77 4.27
C GLN A 83 10.14 -5.46 5.06
N ASN A 84 10.55 -6.20 6.08
CA ASN A 84 9.62 -6.70 7.09
C ASN A 84 9.16 -5.52 7.97
N LEU A 85 7.87 -5.18 7.95
CA LEU A 85 7.23 -4.17 8.78
C LEU A 85 6.92 -4.72 10.17
N GLN A 86 7.90 -5.37 10.80
CA GLN A 86 7.79 -5.90 12.16
C GLN A 86 7.34 -4.81 13.17
N TYR A 87 7.53 -3.54 12.80
CA TYR A 87 7.17 -2.34 13.55
C TYR A 87 5.67 -2.19 13.87
N PHE A 88 4.76 -2.72 13.06
CA PHE A 88 3.30 -2.55 13.28
C PHE A 88 2.62 -3.78 13.91
N SER A 89 3.40 -4.81 14.29
CA SER A 89 2.89 -6.17 14.47
C SER A 89 2.66 -6.63 15.92
N SER A 90 2.66 -5.79 16.97
CA SER A 90 2.67 -6.39 18.32
C SER A 90 1.95 -5.69 19.47
N THR A 91 1.20 -4.60 19.27
CA THR A 91 0.40 -4.02 20.37
C THR A 91 -1.10 -4.07 20.05
N ALA A 92 -1.91 -4.50 21.01
CA ALA A 92 -3.37 -4.60 20.89
C ALA A 92 -4.03 -3.25 20.53
N ASP A 93 -3.33 -2.14 20.75
CA ASP A 93 -3.78 -0.77 20.47
C ASP A 93 -3.44 -0.31 19.03
N CYS A 94 -2.75 -1.14 18.24
CA CYS A 94 -2.27 -0.78 16.91
C CYS A 94 -3.26 -1.19 15.80
N VAL A 95 -4.32 -0.40 15.61
CA VAL A 95 -5.27 -0.58 14.49
C VAL A 95 -4.76 0.17 13.26
N SER A 96 -4.26 -0.57 12.27
CA SER A 96 -3.77 -0.01 11.00
C SER A 96 -4.45 -0.62 9.80
N GLU A 97 -4.85 0.20 8.83
CA GLU A 97 -5.57 -0.24 7.63
C GLU A 97 -5.08 0.46 6.37
N ILE A 98 -4.98 -0.28 5.27
CA ILE A 98 -4.70 0.21 3.94
C ILE A 98 -5.87 -0.19 3.03
N LYS A 99 -6.65 0.79 2.59
CA LYS A 99 -7.84 0.57 1.74
C LYS A 99 -7.44 0.56 0.27
N MET A 100 -7.81 -0.51 -0.44
CA MET A 100 -7.34 -0.79 -1.80
C MET A 100 -8.46 -0.99 -2.82
N ALA A 101 -9.73 -0.82 -2.44
CA ALA A 101 -10.87 -1.09 -3.32
C ALA A 101 -10.79 -0.30 -4.64
N GLY A 102 -11.26 -0.91 -5.73
CA GLY A 102 -11.26 -0.27 -7.05
C GLY A 102 -9.89 -0.16 -7.74
N ASN A 103 -8.87 -0.87 -7.26
CA ASN A 103 -7.57 -1.01 -7.94
C ASN A 103 -7.48 -2.32 -8.73
N PRO A 104 -6.82 -2.34 -9.91
CA PRO A 104 -6.60 -3.54 -10.73
C PRO A 104 -5.42 -4.40 -10.22
N ILE A 105 -5.38 -4.72 -8.93
CA ILE A 105 -4.27 -5.46 -8.30
C ILE A 105 -4.12 -6.84 -8.95
N VAL A 106 -2.89 -7.28 -9.23
CA VAL A 106 -2.62 -8.59 -9.86
C VAL A 106 -2.30 -9.65 -8.79
N CYS A 107 -2.98 -10.80 -8.83
CA CYS A 107 -2.65 -11.95 -7.96
C CYS A 107 -1.52 -12.79 -8.59
N ASP A 108 -0.28 -12.36 -8.42
CA ASP A 108 0.89 -13.11 -8.89
C ASP A 108 1.99 -13.25 -7.82
N CYS A 109 3.15 -13.74 -8.23
CA CYS A 109 4.31 -13.89 -7.36
C CYS A 109 4.74 -12.58 -6.67
N LYS A 110 4.48 -11.42 -7.26
CA LYS A 110 4.87 -10.12 -6.70
C LYS A 110 4.02 -9.71 -5.51
N LEU A 111 2.79 -10.24 -5.38
CA LEU A 111 1.93 -9.99 -4.21
C LEU A 111 2.09 -11.04 -3.12
N ALA A 112 2.79 -12.14 -3.40
CA ALA A 112 2.81 -13.30 -2.51
C ALA A 112 3.48 -13.02 -1.15
N TRP A 113 4.27 -11.97 -1.01
CA TRP A 113 4.84 -11.52 0.27
C TRP A 113 3.77 -11.18 1.31
N ILE A 114 2.53 -10.91 0.91
CA ILE A 114 1.43 -10.61 1.84
C ILE A 114 1.12 -11.76 2.81
N TYR A 115 1.56 -12.99 2.47
CA TYR A 115 1.46 -14.18 3.34
C TYR A 115 2.59 -14.29 4.35
N SER A 116 3.60 -13.42 4.27
CA SER A 116 4.62 -13.31 5.29
C SER A 116 4.04 -12.55 6.48
N GLU A 117 4.33 -13.02 7.70
CA GLU A 117 3.90 -12.35 8.94
C GLU A 117 2.37 -12.09 8.96
N ASN A 118 1.96 -10.91 9.45
CA ASN A 118 0.57 -10.49 9.57
C ASN A 118 0.14 -9.46 8.52
N TYR A 119 0.81 -9.36 7.36
CA TYR A 119 0.50 -8.31 6.39
C TYR A 119 -0.95 -8.32 5.89
N ARG A 120 -1.55 -9.50 5.76
CA ARG A 120 -2.97 -9.65 5.37
C ARG A 120 -3.92 -8.81 6.22
N SER A 121 -3.64 -8.60 7.51
CA SER A 121 -4.52 -7.81 8.38
C SER A 121 -4.50 -6.32 8.05
N LEU A 122 -3.44 -5.80 7.41
CA LEU A 122 -3.36 -4.41 6.95
C LEU A 122 -4.25 -4.17 5.72
N PHE A 123 -4.58 -5.23 4.97
CA PHE A 123 -5.27 -5.16 3.68
C PHE A 123 -6.63 -5.85 3.74
N ASN A 124 -7.48 -5.38 4.67
CA ASN A 124 -8.81 -5.95 4.84
C ASN A 124 -9.63 -5.85 3.55
N GLY A 125 -10.23 -6.95 3.12
CA GLY A 125 -11.03 -7.02 1.90
C GLY A 125 -10.26 -6.78 0.60
N LEU A 126 -8.93 -6.92 0.58
CA LEU A 126 -8.15 -6.78 -0.64
C LEU A 126 -8.54 -7.82 -1.68
N GLN A 127 -8.98 -7.32 -2.83
CA GLN A 127 -9.25 -8.12 -4.02
C GLN A 127 -8.12 -7.96 -5.03
N CYS A 128 -7.83 -9.03 -5.77
CA CYS A 128 -6.89 -9.00 -6.87
C CYS A 128 -7.42 -9.83 -8.05
N VAL A 129 -6.89 -9.57 -9.25
CA VAL A 129 -7.19 -10.25 -10.50
C VAL A 129 -6.16 -11.34 -10.72
N GLN A 130 -6.61 -12.59 -10.78
CA GLN A 130 -5.72 -13.71 -11.04
C GLN A 130 -5.30 -13.73 -12.52
N THR A 131 -3.99 -13.74 -12.77
CA THR A 131 -3.44 -13.54 -14.12
C THR A 131 -3.87 -14.62 -15.10
N SER A 132 -4.01 -15.87 -14.61
CA SER A 132 -4.37 -17.06 -15.40
C SER A 132 -5.85 -17.14 -15.73
N THR A 133 -6.74 -16.80 -14.80
CA THR A 133 -8.20 -16.99 -14.96
C THR A 133 -8.94 -15.67 -15.24
N LYS A 134 -8.28 -14.52 -15.06
CA LYS A 134 -8.88 -13.18 -15.09
C LYS A 134 -10.02 -12.97 -14.08
N LEU A 135 -10.17 -13.87 -13.11
CA LEU A 135 -11.17 -13.76 -12.07
C LEU A 135 -10.67 -12.85 -10.95
N VAL A 136 -11.58 -12.04 -10.41
CA VAL A 136 -11.37 -11.31 -9.17
C VAL A 136 -11.48 -12.28 -8.01
N LYS A 137 -10.50 -12.27 -7.12
CA LYS A 137 -10.42 -13.11 -5.93
C LYS A 137 -10.13 -12.25 -4.72
N ASP A 138 -10.77 -12.58 -3.61
CA ASP A 138 -10.40 -12.05 -2.31
C ASP A 138 -9.09 -12.72 -1.87
N ILE A 139 -8.12 -11.92 -1.43
CA ILE A 139 -6.81 -12.43 -1.02
C ILE A 139 -6.90 -13.40 0.16
N ALA A 140 -7.94 -13.30 1.00
CA ALA A 140 -8.19 -14.22 2.10
C ALA A 140 -8.57 -15.63 1.61
N GLN A 141 -9.15 -15.74 0.41
CA GLN A 141 -9.56 -17.00 -0.19
C GLN A 141 -8.43 -17.70 -0.96
N LEU A 142 -7.38 -16.96 -1.32
CA LEU A 142 -6.23 -17.50 -2.01
C LEU A 142 -5.28 -18.18 -1.03
N ARG A 143 -4.58 -19.21 -1.52
CA ARG A 143 -3.39 -19.77 -0.88
C ARG A 143 -2.14 -19.20 -1.54
N ARG A 144 -1.06 -19.14 -0.77
CA ARG A 144 0.22 -18.60 -1.25
C ARG A 144 0.73 -19.31 -2.49
N ASN A 145 0.64 -20.65 -2.52
CA ASN A 145 1.13 -21.47 -3.63
C ASN A 145 0.30 -21.30 -4.91
N GLU A 146 -0.93 -20.77 -4.83
CA GLU A 146 -1.74 -20.41 -6.00
C GLU A 146 -1.24 -19.13 -6.68
N MET A 147 -0.48 -18.29 -5.97
CA MET A 147 0.11 -17.06 -6.51
C MET A 147 1.60 -17.23 -6.84
N CYS A 148 2.33 -18.04 -6.06
CA CYS A 148 3.75 -18.31 -6.30
C CYS A 148 4.19 -19.69 -5.82
N ALA A 149 4.81 -20.46 -6.72
CA ALA A 149 5.37 -21.77 -6.39
C ALA A 149 6.67 -21.69 -5.55
N TRP A 150 7.40 -20.57 -5.63
CA TRP A 150 8.75 -20.44 -5.07
C TRP A 150 8.78 -20.03 -3.58
N GLN A 151 9.89 -20.35 -2.90
CA GLN A 151 10.24 -19.92 -1.54
C GLN A 151 11.71 -19.43 -1.48
N PRO A 152 12.02 -18.37 -0.71
CA PRO A 152 11.12 -17.56 0.13
C PRO A 152 10.40 -16.45 -0.65
N VAL A 153 9.13 -16.25 -0.37
CA VAL A 153 8.25 -15.32 -1.10
C VAL A 153 8.62 -13.84 -0.91
N MET A 154 9.26 -13.54 0.21
CA MET A 154 9.85 -12.24 0.52
C MET A 154 11.35 -12.45 0.63
N CYS A 155 12.16 -11.55 0.06
CA CYS A 155 13.60 -11.60 0.25
C CYS A 155 13.99 -10.75 1.46
N PRO A 156 14.38 -11.34 2.61
CA PRO A 156 14.71 -10.56 3.79
C PRO A 156 15.91 -9.64 3.55
N ARG A 157 15.96 -8.50 4.27
CA ARG A 157 17.18 -7.68 4.32
C ARG A 157 18.33 -8.56 4.84
N LYS A 158 19.35 -8.74 4.00
CA LYS A 158 20.56 -9.60 4.12
C LYS A 158 20.52 -10.93 3.35
N CYS A 159 19.45 -11.25 2.63
CA CYS A 159 19.39 -12.43 1.77
C CYS A 159 19.58 -12.04 0.30
N ASN A 160 20.33 -12.88 -0.45
CA ASN A 160 20.28 -12.88 -1.90
C ASN A 160 19.31 -13.98 -2.34
N CYS A 161 18.22 -13.56 -2.96
CA CYS A 161 17.19 -14.46 -3.45
C CYS A 161 17.33 -14.63 -4.95
N TYR A 162 17.46 -15.86 -5.41
CA TYR A 162 17.49 -16.21 -6.82
C TYR A 162 16.41 -17.24 -7.10
N THR A 163 15.72 -17.05 -8.23
CA THR A 163 14.84 -18.06 -8.80
C THR A 163 15.71 -19.22 -9.27
N GLN A 164 15.49 -20.44 -8.76
CA GLN A 164 16.03 -21.63 -9.41
C GLN A 164 15.25 -21.84 -10.71
N PHE A 165 15.95 -21.74 -11.84
CA PHE A 165 15.45 -22.11 -13.17
C PHE A 165 15.59 -23.61 -13.38
#